data_AF-A0A2R4X3T1-F1
#
_entry.id   AF-A0A2R4X3T1-F1
#
_cell.length_a   1.000
_cell.length_b   1.000
_cell.length_c   1.000
_cell.angle_alpha   90.00
_cell.angle_beta   90.00
_cell.angle_gamma   90.00
#
_symmetry.space_group_name_H-M   'P 1'
#
loop_
_entity.id
_entity.type
_entity.pdbx_description
1 polymer ?
#
loop_
_entity_poly.entity_id
_entity_poly.type
_entity_poly.pdbx_seq_one_letter_code
_entity_poly.pdbx_strand_id
1 'polypeptide(L)'
;MSDASIPIDDSPAVSEELIQDQIDTCNDRVAEIIGDRLDLEDEDDIYQDIDGFLGQVEDATLDCFSDRYQTSTLFDQLKFFLRALIKERDFEDKLFREERGQQKIQDNPVDLCRWIKLYATIALDSPIEIEYIFAIEQFNLYREGYISHPSDLPTPGQETDPTLLSSILLIWYAMEEIIDIWGEILDLEESDPSKNIEDILSGTELQVGYISMLEEQRGFIRTFQEGVGGQDLRIEPNHISYFASEGDIVQFEAPDGYGSAGHHAYDPDDESIEVEKYI
;
A
#
# COMPACT_ATOMS: atom_id res chain seq x y z
N MET A 1 -18.20 50.09 8.48
CA MET A 1 -18.48 48.68 8.20
C MET A 1 -17.48 48.28 7.14
N SER A 2 -16.41 47.63 7.55
CA SER A 2 -15.31 47.19 6.69
C SER A 2 -15.69 45.83 6.09
N ASP A 3 -15.87 45.79 4.78
CA ASP A 3 -15.81 44.54 4.02
C ASP A 3 -14.40 43.97 4.17
N ALA A 4 -14.25 42.98 5.04
CA ALA A 4 -13.09 42.13 5.05
C ALA A 4 -13.33 41.07 3.96
N SER A 5 -12.87 41.36 2.75
CA SER A 5 -12.65 40.33 1.74
C SER A 5 -11.60 39.37 2.30
N ILE A 6 -12.02 38.15 2.59
CA ILE A 6 -11.12 37.04 2.90
C ILE A 6 -10.24 36.85 1.66
N PRO A 7 -8.90 36.87 1.78
CA PRO A 7 -8.03 36.51 0.67
C PRO A 7 -8.39 35.09 0.23
N ILE A 8 -8.78 34.94 -1.02
CA ILE A 8 -8.78 33.62 -1.67
C ILE A 8 -7.31 33.23 -1.71
N ASP A 9 -7.00 32.09 -1.12
CA ASP A 9 -5.67 31.51 -1.12
C ASP A 9 -5.28 31.20 -2.57
N ASP A 10 -4.36 31.99 -3.12
CA ASP A 10 -3.76 31.85 -4.46
C ASP A 10 -2.66 30.77 -4.44
N SER A 11 -2.90 29.67 -3.72
CA SER A 11 -2.05 28.48 -3.80
C SER A 11 -2.00 28.04 -5.27
N PRO A 12 -0.81 27.84 -5.86
CA PRO A 12 -0.72 27.47 -7.26
C PRO A 12 -1.54 26.20 -7.48
N ALA A 13 -2.49 26.26 -8.43
CA ALA A 13 -3.26 25.09 -8.82
C ALA A 13 -2.29 23.98 -9.24
N VAL A 14 -2.53 22.75 -8.79
CA VAL A 14 -1.73 21.58 -9.21
C VAL A 14 -1.73 21.54 -10.74
N SER A 15 -0.54 21.57 -11.33
CA SER A 15 -0.35 21.58 -12.77
C SER A 15 0.17 20.22 -13.26
N GLU A 16 -0.09 19.91 -14.52
CA GLU A 16 0.47 18.73 -15.20
C GLU A 16 2.01 18.75 -15.19
N GLU A 17 2.63 19.93 -15.25
CA GLU A 17 4.08 20.12 -15.13
C GLU A 17 4.61 19.66 -13.77
N LEU A 18 3.93 20.00 -12.67
CA LEU A 18 4.34 19.56 -11.34
C LEU A 18 4.21 18.04 -11.16
N ILE A 19 3.21 17.43 -11.79
CA ILE A 19 3.06 15.97 -11.78
C ILE A 19 4.18 15.32 -12.60
N GLN A 20 4.53 15.90 -13.76
CA GLN A 20 5.65 15.40 -14.57
C GLN A 20 6.98 15.47 -13.82
N ASP A 21 7.28 16.58 -13.13
CA ASP A 21 8.50 16.70 -12.32
C ASP A 21 8.58 15.59 -11.24
N GLN A 22 7.43 15.22 -10.67
CA GLN A 22 7.35 14.15 -9.67
C GLN A 22 7.50 12.76 -10.30
N ILE A 23 6.93 12.53 -11.49
CA ILE A 23 7.14 11.30 -12.27
C ILE A 23 8.63 11.11 -12.58
N ASP A 24 9.27 12.17 -13.08
CA ASP A 24 10.70 12.16 -13.42
C ASP A 24 11.54 11.83 -12.18
N THR A 25 11.18 12.38 -11.02
CA THR A 25 11.83 12.05 -9.73
C THR A 25 11.71 10.56 -9.41
N CYS A 26 10.52 9.98 -9.48
CA CYS A 26 10.32 8.54 -9.22
C CYS A 26 11.08 7.65 -10.21
N ASN A 27 11.10 8.02 -11.49
CA ASN A 27 11.84 7.31 -12.53
C ASN A 27 13.36 7.34 -12.27
N ASP A 28 13.91 8.50 -11.92
CA ASP A 28 15.33 8.65 -11.57
C ASP A 28 15.69 7.78 -10.35
N ARG A 29 14.82 7.72 -9.32
CA ARG A 29 15.03 6.87 -8.13
C ARG A 29 15.04 5.39 -8.47
N VAL A 30 14.07 4.92 -9.25
CA VAL A 30 14.04 3.51 -9.67
C VAL A 30 15.27 3.17 -10.50
N ALA A 31 15.67 4.04 -11.44
CA ALA A 31 16.87 3.85 -12.24
C ALA A 31 18.14 3.75 -11.39
N GLU A 32 18.26 4.54 -10.31
CA GLU A 32 19.37 4.46 -9.35
C GLU A 32 19.37 3.12 -8.61
N ILE A 33 18.21 2.65 -8.14
CA ILE A 33 18.09 1.39 -7.40
C ILE A 33 18.39 0.18 -8.30
N ILE A 34 17.84 0.13 -9.51
CA ILE A 34 17.96 -1.05 -10.38
C ILE A 34 19.30 -1.09 -11.14
N GLY A 35 19.97 0.04 -11.31
CA GLY A 35 21.12 0.17 -12.22
C GLY A 35 22.23 -0.84 -11.97
N ASP A 36 22.55 -1.11 -10.71
CA ASP A 36 23.60 -2.07 -10.31
C ASP A 36 23.05 -3.50 -10.11
N ARG A 37 21.72 -3.69 -10.17
CA ARG A 37 21.00 -4.93 -9.83
C ARG A 37 20.40 -5.66 -11.05
N LEU A 38 20.31 -4.97 -12.19
CA LEU A 38 19.82 -5.50 -13.46
C LEU A 38 20.70 -6.63 -14.01
N ASP A 39 20.07 -7.76 -14.31
CA ASP A 39 20.65 -8.83 -15.13
C ASP A 39 20.05 -8.78 -16.55
N LEU A 40 20.78 -8.14 -17.47
CA LEU A 40 20.35 -8.01 -18.87
C LEU A 40 20.32 -9.34 -19.64
N GLU A 41 20.85 -10.43 -19.06
CA GLU A 41 20.80 -11.77 -19.64
C GLU A 41 19.59 -12.59 -19.17
N ASP A 42 18.90 -12.14 -18.12
CA ASP A 42 17.68 -12.77 -17.60
C ASP A 42 16.44 -12.13 -18.23
N GLU A 43 15.67 -12.94 -18.96
CA GLU A 43 14.40 -12.51 -19.59
C GLU A 43 13.27 -12.37 -18.57
N ASP A 44 13.42 -12.95 -17.37
CA ASP A 44 12.44 -12.91 -16.28
C ASP A 44 12.95 -12.05 -15.10
N ASP A 45 13.85 -11.09 -15.36
CA ASP A 45 14.40 -10.18 -14.35
C ASP A 45 13.30 -9.29 -13.74
N ILE A 46 13.08 -9.48 -12.44
CA ILE A 46 12.07 -8.75 -11.66
C ILE A 46 12.32 -7.23 -11.64
N TYR A 47 13.57 -6.77 -11.74
CA TYR A 47 13.88 -5.33 -11.79
C TYR A 47 13.48 -4.70 -13.13
N GLN A 48 13.54 -5.45 -14.23
CA GLN A 48 13.01 -5.01 -15.53
C GLN A 48 11.48 -4.94 -15.50
N ASP A 49 10.83 -5.91 -14.85
CA ASP A 49 9.38 -5.89 -14.63
C ASP A 49 8.96 -4.64 -13.84
N ILE A 50 9.66 -4.30 -12.75
CA ILE A 50 9.38 -3.13 -11.90
C ILE A 50 9.49 -1.82 -12.71
N ASP A 51 10.59 -1.62 -13.45
CA ASP A 51 10.79 -0.47 -14.33
C ASP A 51 9.67 -0.37 -15.39
N GLY A 52 9.36 -1.51 -16.03
CA GLY A 52 8.31 -1.61 -17.03
C GLY A 52 6.91 -1.30 -16.48
N PHE A 53 6.60 -1.69 -15.24
CA PHE A 53 5.34 -1.34 -14.59
C PHE A 53 5.29 0.12 -14.16
N LEU A 54 6.40 0.71 -13.69
CA LEU A 54 6.46 2.13 -13.38
C LEU A 54 6.17 2.99 -14.63
N GLY A 55 6.77 2.65 -15.77
CA GLY A 55 6.49 3.30 -17.06
C GLY A 55 5.02 3.16 -17.48
N GLN A 56 4.35 2.05 -17.17
CA GLN A 56 2.91 1.90 -17.41
C GLN A 56 2.06 2.80 -16.49
N VAL A 57 2.50 3.03 -15.24
CA VAL A 57 1.84 3.98 -14.34
C VAL A 57 2.00 5.41 -14.85
N GLU A 58 3.17 5.76 -15.39
CA GLU A 58 3.42 7.04 -16.07
C GLU A 58 2.47 7.22 -17.26
N ASP A 59 2.47 6.28 -18.21
CA ASP A 59 1.61 6.34 -19.40
C ASP A 59 0.12 6.50 -19.01
N ALA A 60 -0.34 5.73 -18.03
CA ALA A 60 -1.72 5.80 -17.54
C ALA A 60 -2.03 7.11 -16.80
N THR A 61 -1.03 7.73 -16.17
CA THR A 61 -1.16 9.05 -15.55
C THR A 61 -1.35 10.13 -16.61
N LEU A 62 -0.52 10.11 -17.66
CA LEU A 62 -0.61 11.07 -18.77
C LEU A 62 -1.95 10.94 -19.51
N ASP A 63 -2.43 9.71 -19.67
CA ASP A 63 -3.76 9.43 -20.23
C ASP A 63 -4.89 10.06 -19.38
N CYS A 64 -4.74 10.10 -18.05
CA CYS A 64 -5.71 10.75 -17.16
C CYS A 64 -5.78 12.27 -17.33
N PHE A 65 -4.73 12.92 -17.84
CA PHE A 65 -4.76 14.36 -18.16
C PHE A 65 -5.72 14.66 -19.31
N SER A 66 -5.88 13.71 -20.24
CA SER A 66 -6.77 13.85 -21.39
C SER A 66 -8.15 13.23 -21.18
N ASP A 67 -8.22 12.16 -20.39
CA ASP A 67 -9.45 11.40 -20.17
C ASP A 67 -9.56 10.86 -18.74
N ARG A 68 -10.47 11.44 -17.95
CA ARG A 68 -10.72 11.01 -16.57
C ARG A 68 -11.24 9.58 -16.44
N TYR A 69 -11.72 8.94 -17.50
CA TYR A 69 -12.12 7.53 -17.43
C TYR A 69 -10.91 6.58 -17.39
N GLN A 70 -9.70 7.09 -17.65
CA GLN A 70 -8.45 6.32 -17.59
C GLN A 70 -7.98 6.03 -16.17
N THR A 71 -8.66 6.55 -15.15
CA THR A 71 -8.35 6.24 -13.74
C THR A 71 -8.44 4.76 -13.41
N SER A 72 -9.29 4.00 -14.13
CA SER A 72 -9.34 2.54 -13.98
C SER A 72 -8.05 1.89 -14.47
N THR A 73 -7.54 2.33 -15.62
CA THR A 73 -6.24 1.92 -16.14
C THR A 73 -5.14 2.28 -15.16
N LEU A 74 -5.08 3.54 -14.71
CA LEU A 74 -4.08 4.00 -13.74
C LEU A 74 -4.08 3.14 -12.46
N PHE A 75 -5.26 2.81 -11.93
CA PHE A 75 -5.35 1.95 -10.76
C PHE A 75 -4.84 0.53 -11.01
N ASP A 76 -5.15 -0.06 -12.17
CA ASP A 76 -4.65 -1.38 -12.53
C ASP A 76 -3.12 -1.38 -12.69
N GLN A 77 -2.54 -0.30 -13.24
CA GLN A 77 -1.08 -0.18 -13.34
C GLN A 77 -0.42 0.02 -11.98
N LEU A 78 -0.99 0.86 -11.11
CA LEU A 78 -0.52 1.02 -9.72
C LEU A 78 -0.49 -0.32 -8.99
N LYS A 79 -1.53 -1.13 -9.17
CA LYS A 79 -1.62 -2.48 -8.62
C LYS A 79 -0.48 -3.38 -9.12
N PHE A 80 -0.19 -3.39 -10.42
CA PHE A 80 0.87 -4.24 -10.96
C PHE A 80 2.25 -3.82 -10.47
N PHE A 81 2.52 -2.51 -10.44
CA PHE A 81 3.76 -1.96 -9.88
C PHE A 81 3.95 -2.36 -8.41
N LEU A 82 2.96 -2.08 -7.54
CA LEU A 82 3.05 -2.41 -6.12
C LEU A 82 3.17 -3.92 -5.87
N ARG A 83 2.49 -4.74 -6.68
CA ARG A 83 2.63 -6.20 -6.62
C ARG A 83 4.02 -6.68 -7.04
N ALA A 84 4.63 -6.04 -8.03
CA ALA A 84 5.99 -6.39 -8.45
C ALA A 84 6.99 -6.16 -7.31
N LEU A 85 6.87 -5.06 -6.56
CA LEU A 85 7.68 -4.83 -5.35
C LEU A 85 7.48 -5.93 -4.29
N ILE A 86 6.23 -6.36 -4.07
CA ILE A 86 5.94 -7.47 -3.14
C ILE A 86 6.53 -8.81 -3.63
N LYS A 87 6.41 -9.09 -4.93
CA LYS A 87 6.95 -10.30 -5.56
C LYS A 87 8.48 -10.33 -5.49
N GLU A 88 9.12 -9.19 -5.68
CA GLU A 88 10.58 -9.03 -5.61
C GLU A 88 11.13 -9.36 -4.22
N ARG A 89 10.32 -9.16 -3.17
CA ARG A 89 10.62 -9.51 -1.79
C ARG A 89 10.14 -10.92 -1.38
N ASP A 90 9.72 -11.74 -2.33
CA ASP A 90 9.29 -13.14 -2.15
C ASP A 90 8.08 -13.39 -1.23
N PHE A 91 7.26 -12.37 -0.93
CA PHE A 91 6.05 -12.53 -0.08
C PHE A 91 4.71 -12.40 -0.85
N GLU A 92 4.72 -12.68 -2.16
CA GLU A 92 3.51 -12.68 -2.99
C GLU A 92 2.45 -13.70 -2.51
N ASP A 93 2.88 -14.80 -1.89
CA ASP A 93 2.01 -15.83 -1.32
C ASP A 93 1.00 -15.25 -0.31
N LYS A 94 1.39 -14.18 0.40
CA LYS A 94 0.54 -13.49 1.38
C LYS A 94 -0.67 -12.83 0.77
N LEU A 95 -0.70 -12.59 -0.54
CA LEU A 95 -1.80 -11.91 -1.23
C LEU A 95 -2.93 -12.87 -1.64
N PHE A 96 -2.76 -14.18 -1.51
CA PHE A 96 -3.71 -15.16 -2.01
C PHE A 96 -4.74 -15.59 -0.96
N ARG A 97 -6.01 -15.64 -1.37
CA ARG A 97 -7.12 -16.14 -0.58
C ARG A 97 -7.88 -17.23 -1.34
N GLU A 98 -8.20 -18.32 -0.67
CA GLU A 98 -9.07 -19.34 -1.25
C GLU A 98 -10.54 -18.89 -1.16
N GLU A 99 -11.17 -18.71 -2.32
CA GLU A 99 -12.61 -18.44 -2.44
C GLU A 99 -13.27 -19.49 -3.33
N ARG A 100 -14.20 -20.26 -2.75
CA ARG A 100 -14.98 -21.28 -3.47
C ARG A 100 -14.10 -22.30 -4.22
N GLY A 101 -12.95 -22.68 -3.63
CA GLY A 101 -12.00 -23.63 -4.23
C GLY A 101 -11.11 -23.02 -5.32
N GLN A 102 -11.07 -21.69 -5.45
CA GLN A 102 -10.16 -20.98 -6.35
C GLN A 102 -9.27 -20.04 -5.55
N GLN A 103 -7.96 -20.07 -5.85
CA GLN A 103 -7.03 -19.07 -5.34
C GLN A 103 -7.31 -17.75 -6.05
N LYS A 104 -7.62 -16.72 -5.27
CA LYS A 104 -7.80 -15.35 -5.74
C LYS A 104 -6.78 -14.45 -5.10
N ILE A 105 -6.15 -13.63 -5.92
CA ILE A 105 -5.27 -12.58 -5.41
C ILE A 105 -6.09 -11.41 -4.87
N GLN A 106 -5.61 -10.84 -3.77
CA GLN A 106 -6.16 -9.67 -3.10
C GLN A 106 -5.12 -8.55 -3.25
N ASP A 107 -5.18 -7.86 -4.39
CA ASP A 107 -4.19 -6.91 -4.87
C ASP A 107 -4.79 -5.49 -4.99
N ASN A 108 -5.62 -5.08 -4.03
CA ASN A 108 -6.02 -3.68 -3.95
C ASN A 108 -4.76 -2.83 -3.62
N PRO A 109 -4.43 -1.76 -4.37
CA PRO A 109 -3.32 -0.86 -4.09
C PRO A 109 -3.21 -0.41 -2.63
N VAL A 110 -4.33 -0.13 -1.96
CA VAL A 110 -4.34 0.23 -0.53
C VAL A 110 -3.79 -0.90 0.33
N ASP A 111 -4.27 -2.13 0.10
CA ASP A 111 -3.81 -3.31 0.83
C ASP A 111 -2.35 -3.64 0.49
N LEU A 112 -1.94 -3.47 -0.77
CA LEU A 112 -0.54 -3.65 -1.20
C LEU A 112 0.38 -2.65 -0.49
N CYS A 113 0.00 -1.38 -0.35
CA CYS A 113 0.77 -0.40 0.42
C CYS A 113 0.86 -0.77 1.91
N ARG A 114 -0.23 -1.28 2.50
CA ARG A 114 -0.22 -1.77 3.90
C ARG A 114 0.73 -2.95 4.08
N TRP A 115 0.79 -3.85 3.10
CA TRP A 115 1.75 -4.97 3.07
C TRP A 115 3.20 -4.50 2.96
N ILE A 116 3.49 -3.57 2.05
CA ILE A 116 4.83 -2.97 1.90
C ILE A 116 5.24 -2.27 3.20
N LYS A 117 4.36 -1.45 3.79
CA LYS A 117 4.62 -0.77 5.07
C LYS A 117 4.92 -1.76 6.20
N LEU A 118 4.13 -2.84 6.32
CA LEU A 118 4.34 -3.90 7.30
C LEU A 118 5.72 -4.54 7.14
N TYR A 119 6.03 -4.98 5.92
CA TYR A 119 7.31 -5.61 5.61
C TYR A 119 8.49 -4.66 5.89
N ALA A 120 8.42 -3.42 5.42
CA ALA A 120 9.45 -2.42 5.62
C ALA A 120 9.70 -2.10 7.10
N THR A 121 8.62 -2.01 7.89
CA THR A 121 8.70 -1.78 9.34
C THR A 121 9.49 -2.87 10.05
N ILE A 122 9.30 -4.13 9.63
CA ILE A 122 10.01 -5.28 10.17
C ILE A 122 11.46 -5.33 9.64
N ALA A 123 11.64 -5.11 8.34
CA ALA A 123 12.92 -5.15 7.64
C ALA A 123 13.93 -4.15 8.24
N LEU A 124 13.48 -2.91 8.38
CA LEU A 124 14.28 -1.78 8.81
C LEU A 124 14.32 -1.63 10.34
N ASP A 125 13.53 -2.43 11.09
CA ASP A 125 13.38 -2.36 12.55
C ASP A 125 13.06 -0.91 13.01
N SER A 126 12.13 -0.27 12.30
CA SER A 126 11.79 1.15 12.45
C SER A 126 10.34 1.41 12.03
N PRO A 127 9.62 2.35 12.68
CA PRO A 127 8.27 2.72 12.25
C PRO A 127 8.32 3.34 10.86
N ILE A 128 7.65 2.69 9.90
CA ILE A 128 7.47 3.25 8.56
C ILE A 128 6.10 3.90 8.47
N GLU A 129 6.09 5.17 8.11
CA GLU A 129 4.89 5.92 7.75
C GLU A 129 5.04 6.37 6.30
N ILE A 130 3.98 6.22 5.51
CA ILE A 130 3.93 6.73 4.14
C ILE A 130 2.85 7.81 4.13
N GLU A 131 3.27 9.07 3.98
CA GLU A 131 2.45 10.26 4.30
C GLU A 131 1.16 10.30 3.46
N TYR A 132 1.26 9.93 2.19
CA TYR A 132 0.19 10.10 1.21
C TYR A 132 -0.56 8.81 0.84
N ILE A 133 -0.48 7.72 1.61
CA ILE A 133 -1.28 6.50 1.36
C ILE A 133 -2.79 6.81 1.24
N PHE A 134 -3.29 7.76 2.03
CA PHE A 134 -4.69 8.17 1.99
C PHE A 134 -5.12 8.64 0.59
N ALA A 135 -4.21 9.15 -0.24
CA ALA A 135 -4.52 9.58 -1.60
C ALA A 135 -4.92 8.40 -2.49
N ILE A 136 -4.29 7.24 -2.31
CA ILE A 136 -4.64 5.99 -2.99
C ILE A 136 -6.04 5.51 -2.54
N GLU A 137 -6.33 5.62 -1.24
CA GLU A 137 -7.66 5.29 -0.69
C GLU A 137 -8.75 6.21 -1.27
N GLN A 138 -8.51 7.52 -1.27
CA GLN A 138 -9.45 8.50 -1.83
C GLN A 138 -9.63 8.33 -3.34
N PHE A 139 -8.56 8.00 -4.07
CA PHE A 139 -8.63 7.72 -5.50
C PHE A 139 -9.48 6.49 -5.80
N ASN A 140 -9.34 5.42 -5.01
CA ASN A 140 -10.19 4.23 -5.12
C ASN A 140 -11.67 4.59 -4.89
N LEU A 141 -11.97 5.36 -3.83
CA LEU A 141 -13.34 5.84 -3.55
C LEU A 141 -13.88 6.72 -4.68
N TYR A 142 -13.04 7.61 -5.23
CA TYR A 142 -13.41 8.47 -6.35
C TYR A 142 -13.77 7.64 -7.59
N ARG A 143 -12.95 6.63 -7.95
CA ARG A 143 -13.24 5.74 -9.07
C ARG A 143 -14.56 4.99 -8.88
N GLU A 144 -14.74 4.35 -7.72
CA GLU A 144 -15.96 3.58 -7.45
C GLU A 144 -17.23 4.44 -7.48
N GLY A 145 -17.19 5.63 -6.85
CA GLY A 145 -18.35 6.50 -6.70
C GLY A 145 -18.70 7.36 -7.92
N TYR A 146 -17.69 7.83 -8.67
CA TYR A 146 -17.88 8.82 -9.74
C TYR A 146 -17.67 8.27 -11.15
N ILE A 147 -17.00 7.13 -11.30
CA ILE A 147 -16.61 6.59 -12.61
C ILE A 147 -17.28 5.24 -12.87
N SER A 148 -17.16 4.28 -11.96
CA SER A 148 -17.80 2.97 -12.08
C SER A 148 -19.32 3.06 -11.90
N HIS A 149 -19.77 3.91 -10.98
CA HIS A 149 -21.19 4.05 -10.62
C HIS A 149 -21.65 5.52 -10.53
N PRO A 150 -21.52 6.30 -11.62
CA PRO A 150 -21.85 7.73 -11.59
C PRO A 150 -23.31 7.94 -11.23
N SER A 151 -23.55 8.77 -10.21
CA SER A 151 -24.90 9.22 -9.85
C SER A 151 -25.52 10.11 -10.94
N ASP A 152 -24.68 10.83 -11.69
CA ASP A 152 -25.02 11.68 -12.83
C ASP A 152 -24.05 11.42 -14.00
N LEU A 153 -24.56 11.37 -15.23
CA LEU A 153 -23.71 11.15 -16.41
C LEU A 153 -22.75 12.34 -16.63
N PRO A 154 -21.43 12.08 -16.73
CA PRO A 154 -20.44 13.09 -17.09
C PRO A 154 -20.79 13.87 -18.36
N THR A 155 -20.65 15.20 -18.33
CA THR A 155 -20.79 16.01 -19.53
C THR A 155 -19.50 15.89 -20.37
N PRO A 156 -19.57 15.56 -21.67
CA PRO A 156 -18.37 15.47 -22.51
C PRO A 156 -17.62 16.81 -22.60
N GLY A 157 -16.29 16.77 -22.54
CA GLY A 157 -15.42 17.92 -22.81
C GLY A 157 -15.15 18.86 -21.64
N GLN A 158 -15.22 18.39 -20.39
CA GLN A 158 -14.69 19.14 -19.25
C GLN A 158 -13.17 19.03 -19.21
N GLU A 159 -12.50 20.15 -18.90
CA GLU A 159 -11.08 20.20 -18.55
C GLU A 159 -10.77 19.22 -17.39
N THR A 160 -9.50 18.83 -17.27
CA THR A 160 -9.01 17.91 -16.26
C THR A 160 -9.48 18.32 -14.88
N ASP A 161 -10.10 17.39 -14.15
CA ASP A 161 -10.65 17.66 -12.82
C ASP A 161 -9.51 18.05 -11.86
N PRO A 162 -9.49 19.26 -11.29
CA PRO A 162 -8.44 19.69 -10.36
C PRO A 162 -8.31 18.76 -9.13
N THR A 163 -9.42 18.12 -8.75
CA THR A 163 -9.43 17.11 -7.67
C THR A 163 -8.63 15.88 -8.09
N LEU A 164 -8.85 15.41 -9.32
CA LEU A 164 -8.11 14.29 -9.88
C LEU A 164 -6.62 14.59 -10.00
N LEU A 165 -6.26 15.77 -10.51
CA LEU A 165 -4.85 16.19 -10.61
C LEU A 165 -4.18 16.24 -9.23
N SER A 166 -4.88 16.76 -8.22
CA SER A 166 -4.37 16.79 -6.85
C SER A 166 -4.20 15.38 -6.29
N SER A 167 -5.17 14.48 -6.49
CA SER A 167 -5.06 13.07 -6.08
C SER A 167 -3.89 12.36 -6.76
N ILE A 168 -3.72 12.57 -8.07
CA ILE A 168 -2.62 11.97 -8.85
C ILE A 168 -1.27 12.44 -8.30
N LEU A 169 -1.10 13.74 -8.07
CA LEU A 169 0.15 14.27 -7.51
C LEU A 169 0.51 13.61 -6.17
N LEU A 170 -0.48 13.49 -5.27
CA LEU A 170 -0.26 12.86 -3.96
C LEU A 170 0.03 11.36 -4.07
N ILE A 171 -0.55 10.66 -5.06
CA ILE A 171 -0.21 9.27 -5.35
C ILE A 171 1.26 9.15 -5.76
N TRP A 172 1.75 10.04 -6.63
CA TRP A 172 3.15 10.03 -7.06
C TRP A 172 4.13 10.36 -5.91
N TYR A 173 3.75 11.24 -4.96
CA TYR A 173 4.52 11.40 -3.73
C TYR A 173 4.54 10.13 -2.86
N ALA A 174 3.38 9.45 -2.71
CA ALA A 174 3.34 8.16 -2.01
C ALA A 174 4.22 7.10 -2.69
N MET A 175 4.26 7.10 -4.03
CA MET A 175 5.12 6.20 -4.80
C MET A 175 6.60 6.50 -4.59
N GLU A 176 7.02 7.78 -4.57
CA GLU A 176 8.40 8.16 -4.24
C GLU A 176 8.81 7.57 -2.89
N GLU A 177 7.99 7.78 -1.85
CA GLU A 177 8.27 7.23 -0.52
C GLU A 177 8.38 5.70 -0.54
N ILE A 178 7.50 5.00 -1.25
CA ILE A 178 7.53 3.54 -1.40
C ILE A 178 8.81 3.08 -2.11
N ILE A 179 9.24 3.79 -3.16
CA ILE A 179 10.46 3.50 -3.92
C ILE A 179 11.68 3.72 -3.05
N ASP A 180 11.75 4.83 -2.31
CA ASP A 180 12.85 5.14 -1.40
C ASP A 180 12.95 4.06 -0.29
N ILE A 181 11.82 3.66 0.32
CA ILE A 181 11.77 2.56 1.31
C ILE A 181 12.26 1.25 0.70
N TRP A 182 11.84 0.93 -0.53
CA TRP A 182 12.27 -0.28 -1.23
C TRP A 182 13.79 -0.28 -1.45
N GLY A 183 14.37 0.85 -1.88
CA GLY A 183 15.82 1.01 -2.00
C GLY A 183 16.55 0.83 -0.66
N GLU A 184 16.03 1.40 0.43
CA GLU A 184 16.63 1.26 1.76
C GLU A 184 16.66 -0.21 2.24
N ILE A 185 15.62 -0.98 1.95
CA ILE A 185 15.56 -2.41 2.28
C ILE A 185 16.62 -3.18 1.50
N LEU A 186 16.73 -2.94 0.18
CA LEU A 186 17.73 -3.58 -0.68
C LEU A 186 19.16 -3.30 -0.19
N ASP A 187 19.45 -2.03 0.11
CA ASP A 187 20.76 -1.62 0.63
C ASP A 187 21.07 -2.27 1.99
N LEU A 188 20.06 -2.40 2.87
CA LEU A 188 20.21 -3.09 4.14
C LEU A 188 20.59 -4.55 3.94
N GLU A 189 19.89 -5.28 3.07
CA GLU A 189 20.14 -6.70 2.82
C GLU A 189 21.50 -6.97 2.18
N GLU A 190 21.96 -6.11 1.28
CA GLU A 190 23.30 -6.19 0.71
C GLU A 190 24.39 -5.95 1.77
N SER A 191 24.13 -5.04 2.70
CA SER A 191 25.07 -4.70 3.77
C SER A 191 25.09 -5.72 4.92
N ASP A 192 23.94 -6.34 5.22
CA ASP A 192 23.78 -7.35 6.28
C ASP A 192 22.82 -8.48 5.86
N PRO A 193 23.31 -9.45 5.05
CA PRO A 193 22.52 -10.59 4.59
C PRO A 193 22.02 -11.52 5.70
N SER A 194 22.45 -11.30 6.95
CA SER A 194 22.04 -12.14 8.09
C SER A 194 20.67 -11.75 8.66
N LYS A 195 20.13 -10.60 8.25
CA LYS A 195 18.77 -10.15 8.58
C LYS A 195 17.74 -10.72 7.60
N ASN A 196 17.63 -12.05 7.54
CA ASN A 196 16.52 -12.66 6.80
C ASN A 196 15.21 -12.43 7.58
N ILE A 197 14.31 -11.63 7.00
CA ILE A 197 13.03 -11.24 7.61
C ILE A 197 12.13 -12.46 7.85
N GLU A 198 12.20 -13.49 6.98
CA GLU A 198 11.45 -14.73 7.22
C GLU A 198 11.94 -15.47 8.46
N ASP A 199 13.24 -15.46 8.73
CA ASP A 199 13.81 -16.07 9.95
C ASP A 199 13.42 -15.26 11.20
N ILE A 200 13.32 -13.93 11.08
CA ILE A 200 12.83 -13.06 12.15
C ILE A 200 11.36 -13.37 12.46
N LEU A 201 10.53 -13.51 11.43
CA LEU A 201 9.08 -13.69 11.58
C LEU A 201 8.64 -15.12 11.88
N SER A 202 9.48 -16.12 11.60
CA SER A 202 9.24 -17.52 11.94
C SER A 202 9.78 -17.91 13.33
N GLY A 203 10.66 -17.11 13.92
CA GLY A 203 11.35 -17.40 15.18
C GLY A 203 10.74 -16.79 16.44
N THR A 204 9.72 -15.93 16.34
CA THR A 204 9.20 -15.15 17.48
C THR A 204 7.88 -15.71 18.04
N GLU A 205 7.73 -15.66 19.37
CA GLU A 205 6.42 -15.85 20.05
C GLU A 205 5.46 -14.67 19.74
N LEU A 206 6.02 -13.52 19.36
CA LEU A 206 5.28 -12.33 18.95
C LEU A 206 4.90 -12.42 17.47
N GLN A 207 3.63 -12.11 17.19
CA GLN A 207 3.12 -11.92 15.85
C GLN A 207 3.09 -10.44 15.49
N VAL A 208 3.13 -10.18 14.19
CA VAL A 208 3.13 -8.82 13.64
C VAL A 208 2.09 -8.74 12.53
N GLY A 209 1.40 -7.62 12.45
CA GLY A 209 0.38 -7.40 11.43
C GLY A 209 0.05 -5.94 11.28
N TYR A 210 -0.93 -5.65 10.43
CA TYR A 210 -1.53 -4.32 10.35
C TYR A 210 -3.01 -4.37 10.71
N ILE A 211 -3.53 -3.26 11.23
CA ILE A 211 -4.96 -3.10 11.47
C ILE A 211 -5.67 -3.01 10.12
N SER A 212 -6.38 -4.07 9.72
CA SER A 212 -7.05 -4.18 8.43
C SER A 212 -8.37 -3.43 8.39
N MET A 213 -9.05 -3.31 9.55
CA MET A 213 -10.35 -2.65 9.67
C MET A 213 -10.59 -2.18 11.11
N LEU A 214 -11.19 -1.00 11.26
CA LEU A 214 -11.68 -0.48 12.55
C LEU A 214 -13.17 -0.14 12.48
N GLU A 215 -13.94 -0.70 13.41
CA GLU A 215 -15.34 -0.36 13.68
C GLU A 215 -15.51 0.20 15.10
N GLU A 216 -16.66 0.80 15.42
CA GLU A 216 -16.90 1.47 16.71
C GLU A 216 -16.62 0.60 17.96
N GLN A 217 -16.72 -0.73 17.85
CA GLN A 217 -16.61 -1.65 18.99
C GLN A 217 -15.63 -2.82 18.75
N ARG A 218 -14.96 -2.86 17.60
CA ARG A 218 -14.04 -3.95 17.25
C ARG A 218 -13.08 -3.51 16.15
N GLY A 219 -11.87 -4.04 16.19
CA GLY A 219 -10.91 -3.96 15.10
C GLY A 219 -10.53 -5.34 14.60
N PHE A 220 -9.84 -5.37 13.47
CA PHE A 220 -9.31 -6.59 12.87
C PHE A 220 -7.84 -6.37 12.50
N ILE A 221 -6.99 -7.34 12.84
CA ILE A 221 -5.57 -7.36 12.46
C ILE A 221 -5.37 -8.42 11.39
N ARG A 222 -4.73 -8.05 10.28
CA ARG A 222 -4.17 -9.01 9.33
C ARG A 222 -2.71 -9.26 9.66
N THR A 223 -2.37 -10.53 9.87
CA THR A 223 -1.04 -10.93 10.32
C THR A 223 -0.13 -11.23 9.13
N PHE A 224 1.17 -10.98 9.28
CA PHE A 224 2.14 -11.35 8.26
C PHE A 224 2.19 -12.87 8.05
N GLN A 225 2.10 -13.61 9.15
CA GLN A 225 2.25 -15.07 9.17
C GLN A 225 1.18 -15.77 8.33
N GLU A 226 -0.08 -15.32 8.41
CA GLU A 226 -1.21 -15.99 7.76
C GLU A 226 -1.58 -15.37 6.40
N GLY A 227 -1.13 -14.14 6.11
CA GLY A 227 -1.51 -13.44 4.87
C GLY A 227 -3.01 -13.15 4.79
N VAL A 228 -3.49 -12.89 3.56
CA VAL A 228 -4.92 -12.68 3.28
C VAL A 228 -5.70 -14.01 3.24
N GLY A 229 -5.00 -15.15 3.17
CA GLY A 229 -5.58 -16.49 3.30
C GLY A 229 -6.01 -16.81 4.74
N GLY A 230 -5.41 -16.13 5.72
CA GLY A 230 -5.69 -16.24 7.14
C GLY A 230 -7.04 -15.70 7.59
N GLN A 231 -7.38 -16.00 8.84
CA GLN A 231 -8.46 -15.33 9.56
C GLN A 231 -7.90 -14.09 10.26
N ASP A 232 -8.41 -12.91 9.92
CA ASP A 232 -8.08 -11.67 10.63
C ASP A 232 -8.40 -11.82 12.13
N LEU A 233 -7.50 -11.33 12.98
CA LEU A 233 -7.62 -11.38 14.44
C LEU A 233 -8.50 -10.25 14.94
N ARG A 234 -9.52 -10.56 15.73
CA ARG A 234 -10.36 -9.54 16.34
C ARG A 234 -9.65 -8.90 17.53
N ILE A 235 -9.73 -7.58 17.59
CA ILE A 235 -9.25 -6.78 18.72
C ILE A 235 -10.38 -5.91 19.25
N GLU A 236 -10.33 -5.59 20.54
CA GLU A 236 -11.28 -4.67 21.16
C GLU A 236 -10.57 -3.38 21.52
N PRO A 237 -11.24 -2.20 21.39
CA PRO A 237 -10.62 -0.91 21.69
C PRO A 237 -9.99 -0.82 23.09
N ASN A 238 -10.51 -1.58 24.06
CA ASN A 238 -10.02 -1.59 25.44
C ASN A 238 -8.64 -2.26 25.61
N HIS A 239 -8.17 -3.00 24.59
CA HIS A 239 -6.89 -3.71 24.60
C HIS A 239 -5.83 -3.04 23.72
N ILE A 240 -6.12 -1.84 23.22
CA ILE A 240 -5.21 -1.00 22.45
C ILE A 240 -4.78 0.17 23.34
N SER A 241 -3.48 0.31 23.58
CA SER A 241 -2.92 1.33 24.47
C SER A 241 -2.79 2.73 23.83
N TYR A 242 -3.19 2.88 22.57
CA TYR A 242 -3.02 4.09 21.76
C TYR A 242 -4.22 4.35 20.82
N PHE A 243 -4.22 5.48 20.13
CA PHE A 243 -5.25 5.80 19.13
C PHE A 243 -4.95 5.08 17.81
N ALA A 244 -5.55 3.90 17.64
CA ALA A 244 -5.40 3.09 16.43
C ALA A 244 -6.08 3.69 15.20
N SER A 245 -5.43 3.51 14.05
CA SER A 245 -5.93 3.78 12.70
C SER A 245 -5.75 2.54 11.81
N GLU A 246 -6.55 2.42 10.75
CA GLU A 246 -6.32 1.36 9.76
C GLU A 246 -4.95 1.54 9.10
N GLY A 247 -4.25 0.43 8.86
CA GLY A 247 -2.88 0.43 8.35
C GLY A 247 -1.78 0.67 9.40
N ASP A 248 -2.13 0.91 10.67
CA ASP A 248 -1.14 0.88 11.75
C ASP A 248 -0.51 -0.51 11.88
N ILE A 249 0.81 -0.55 12.01
CA ILE A 249 1.57 -1.79 12.25
C ILE A 249 1.59 -2.07 13.75
N VAL A 250 1.31 -3.33 14.10
CA VAL A 250 1.11 -3.77 15.48
C VAL A 250 1.85 -5.07 15.76
N GLN A 251 2.29 -5.22 17.00
CA GLN A 251 2.80 -6.47 17.56
C GLN A 251 1.90 -6.96 18.68
N PHE A 252 1.79 -8.28 18.82
CA PHE A 252 0.97 -8.91 19.86
C PHE A 252 1.41 -10.35 20.12
N GLU A 253 1.08 -10.87 21.30
CA GLU A 253 1.21 -12.29 21.61
C GLU A 253 -0.02 -13.03 21.05
N ALA A 254 0.21 -14.05 20.22
CA ALA A 254 -0.89 -14.81 19.64
C ALA A 254 -1.57 -15.69 20.71
N PRO A 255 -2.91 -15.82 20.68
CA PRO A 255 -3.62 -16.77 21.53
C PRO A 255 -3.14 -18.21 21.34
N ASP A 256 -3.19 -19.00 22.41
CA ASP A 256 -2.87 -20.43 22.36
C ASP A 256 -3.73 -21.14 21.29
N GLY A 257 -3.10 -21.56 20.18
CA GLY A 257 -3.76 -22.29 19.07
C GLY A 257 -4.00 -21.48 17.80
N TYR A 258 -3.69 -20.18 17.79
CA TYR A 258 -3.65 -19.38 16.56
C TYR A 258 -2.39 -19.75 15.74
N GLY A 259 -2.55 -20.11 14.46
CA GLY A 259 -1.44 -20.50 13.57
C GLY A 259 -0.95 -21.96 13.63
N SER A 260 -1.58 -22.84 14.43
CA SER A 260 -1.28 -24.28 14.36
C SER A 260 -2.10 -24.93 13.25
N ALA A 261 -1.46 -25.31 12.15
CA ALA A 261 -2.01 -26.08 11.03
C ALA A 261 -2.93 -27.24 11.49
N GLY A 262 -4.22 -26.94 11.60
CA GLY A 262 -5.24 -27.83 12.11
C GLY A 262 -6.51 -27.02 12.28
N HIS A 263 -7.57 -27.40 11.57
CA HIS A 263 -8.88 -26.73 11.56
C HIS A 263 -9.58 -26.71 12.95
N HIS A 264 -9.02 -25.98 13.90
CA HIS A 264 -9.80 -25.40 14.99
C HIS A 264 -10.12 -23.98 14.57
N ALA A 265 -11.39 -23.75 14.24
CA ALA A 265 -11.91 -22.40 14.07
C ALA A 265 -11.65 -21.67 15.39
N TYR A 266 -10.66 -20.78 15.39
CA TYR A 266 -10.51 -19.79 16.44
C TYR A 266 -11.81 -19.01 16.48
N ASP A 267 -12.50 -19.04 17.62
CA ASP A 267 -13.70 -18.25 17.85
C ASP A 267 -13.22 -16.83 18.23
N PRO A 268 -13.32 -15.84 17.32
CA PRO A 268 -12.86 -14.48 17.61
C PRO A 268 -13.67 -13.82 18.74
N ASP A 269 -14.71 -14.47 19.26
CA ASP A 269 -15.53 -13.99 20.36
C ASP A 269 -15.05 -14.44 21.76
N ASP A 270 -14.07 -15.36 21.87
CA ASP A 270 -13.76 -16.03 23.16
C ASP A 270 -12.49 -15.50 23.88
N GLU A 271 -11.54 -14.88 23.17
CA GLU A 271 -10.32 -14.33 23.80
C GLU A 271 -9.87 -13.01 23.16
N SER A 272 -9.60 -12.03 24.01
CA SER A 272 -9.20 -10.69 23.60
C SER A 272 -7.69 -10.48 23.77
N ILE A 273 -7.03 -9.99 22.72
CA ILE A 273 -5.57 -9.88 22.65
C ILE A 273 -5.13 -8.45 23.02
N GLU A 274 -4.07 -8.33 23.84
CA GLU A 274 -3.39 -7.04 24.09
C GLU A 274 -2.50 -6.67 22.89
N VAL A 275 -2.68 -5.45 22.39
CA VAL A 275 -2.03 -4.98 21.15
C VAL A 275 -1.17 -3.75 21.45
N GLU A 276 0.07 -3.80 21.02
CA GLU A 276 1.00 -2.67 21.10
C GLU A 276 1.33 -2.17 19.68
N LYS A 277 1.51 -0.85 19.54
CA LYS A 277 2.02 -0.27 18.29
C LYS A 277 3.45 -0.79 18.09
N TYR A 278 3.75 -1.30 16.90
CA TYR A 278 5.12 -1.61 16.53
C TYR A 278 5.89 -0.29 16.45
N ILE A 279 6.94 -0.17 17.29
CA ILE A 279 7.69 1.05 17.70
C ILE A 279 7.62 2.16 16.65
#